data_AF-A0A956G4X5-F1
#
_entry.id   AF-A0A956G4X5-F1
#
_cell.length_a   1.000
_cell.length_b   1.000
_cell.length_c   1.000
_cell.angle_alpha   90.00
_cell.angle_beta   90.00
_cell.angle_gamma   90.00
#
_symmetry.space_group_name_H-M   'P 1'
#
loop_
_entity.id
_entity.type
_entity.pdbx_description
1 polymer ?
#
loop_
_entity_poly.entity_id
_entity_poly.type
_entity_poly.pdbx_seq_one_letter_code
_entity_poly.pdbx_strand_id
1 'polypeptide(L)'
;MSARTLGYSLALCTGAALCVFAPGSARAAAAETTVDHVLIVANNNSLDNGVKPLRFADDDGARYYELFSRVSPNVSLLAVLDSDTARTHKRAASAARVPWARELRAAISRIRAAVERDNNAGRRTRFVFVYVGHGNVDKAGQGYINLQDVKLRRRDLFQQIIERVPANTVHLIIDACKSYFLVSRGPTSAPTSAPTGWRDDRSGRSYGAAVRAFLARRTLESHPHVGVIVSTSGNEDVHEWSEFRSGVFSHQLRSALSGAADLNGDGKIEYSEIGAFIAAANRRVSYQAARLRPFLRAPPSARHATLMTLPSSARAPMLELGAAQGGRFVVEDERGVRTVDLNKARGSTVRIALAPRRAYYIRHGEREYRFSARGRGLVKLARLSFGPRRARPRGALEQSYRSGLFAVSLSRAFYEGYLAFSGLPSVRFEGVERRYEPEQPGALSLSFGYTLSSAPLRLDHMPAGLSHGFAAGGRYLLGEAQRLFVTARVELGVSRHDLGDSGYDLLRFAALGGFGAVVRPLWWLELAAEVDVGWQGIVARGQGTRDLTGMRFGGQLELIVRPSRRLPNLGISVRGGLYGNLVSELSDPPEQGGERVTREKVYATPELGVGLRYAF
;
A
#
# COMPACT_ATOMS: atom_id res chain seq x y z
N MET A 1 68.97 17.75 16.69
CA MET A 1 69.53 16.55 16.03
C MET A 1 68.85 15.32 16.61
N SER A 2 68.24 14.49 15.75
CA SER A 2 68.07 13.00 15.76
C SER A 2 68.27 12.22 17.07
N ALA A 3 67.60 11.10 17.41
CA ALA A 3 66.45 10.30 16.98
C ALA A 3 66.47 8.98 17.82
N ARG A 4 65.29 8.38 18.10
CA ARG A 4 65.06 6.93 18.48
C ARG A 4 65.61 6.48 19.87
N THR A 5 65.05 5.55 20.67
CA THR A 5 64.09 4.44 20.48
C THR A 5 63.56 3.91 21.84
N LEU A 6 62.34 3.34 21.82
CA LEU A 6 61.72 2.23 22.59
C LEU A 6 62.10 1.87 24.06
N GLY A 7 61.06 1.59 24.86
CA GLY A 7 61.09 0.68 26.02
C GLY A 7 59.71 0.45 26.68
N TYR A 8 59.19 -0.76 26.59
CA TYR A 8 57.88 -1.25 27.09
C TYR A 8 57.84 -1.54 28.61
N SER A 9 56.66 -1.42 29.23
CA SER A 9 56.14 -2.24 30.36
C SER A 9 54.64 -1.92 30.57
N LEU A 10 53.68 -2.74 30.13
CA LEU A 10 53.05 -3.90 30.80
C LEU A 10 52.19 -3.54 32.03
N ALA A 11 50.86 -3.58 31.87
CA ALA A 11 49.91 -3.77 32.96
C ALA A 11 48.72 -4.63 32.46
N LEU A 12 48.68 -5.87 32.95
CA LEU A 12 47.58 -6.82 32.76
C LEU A 12 46.35 -6.37 33.57
N CYS A 13 45.18 -6.33 32.91
CA CYS A 13 43.89 -6.45 33.56
C CYS A 13 43.06 -7.52 32.82
N THR A 14 43.12 -8.74 33.34
CA THR A 14 42.25 -9.87 33.00
C THR A 14 40.83 -9.61 33.51
N GLY A 15 39.91 -9.26 32.61
CA GLY A 15 38.47 -9.25 32.87
C GLY A 15 37.82 -10.55 32.39
N ALA A 16 37.54 -11.46 33.30
CA ALA A 16 36.78 -12.68 33.04
C ALA A 16 35.30 -12.33 32.80
N ALA A 17 34.83 -12.46 31.56
CA ALA A 17 33.40 -12.40 31.24
C ALA A 17 32.75 -13.75 31.57
N LEU A 18 32.00 -13.81 32.67
CA LEU A 18 31.05 -14.90 32.94
C LEU A 18 29.95 -14.89 31.86
N CYS A 19 30.02 -15.82 30.91
CA CYS A 19 28.87 -16.16 30.08
C CYS A 19 27.85 -16.94 30.91
N VAL A 20 26.89 -16.24 31.50
CA VAL A 20 25.64 -16.85 31.98
C VAL A 20 24.88 -17.33 30.75
N PHE A 21 24.98 -18.63 30.45
CA PHE A 21 24.06 -19.30 29.53
C PHE A 21 22.68 -19.34 30.19
N ALA A 22 21.88 -18.30 29.94
CA ALA A 22 20.43 -18.44 30.05
C ALA A 22 20.02 -19.48 28.99
N PRO A 23 19.33 -20.58 29.36
CA PRO A 23 18.68 -21.41 28.38
C PRO A 23 17.58 -20.56 27.75
N GLY A 24 17.91 -19.90 26.64
CA GLY A 24 16.94 -19.34 25.74
C GLY A 24 16.10 -20.51 25.27
N SER A 25 14.95 -20.71 25.92
CA SER A 25 13.87 -21.50 25.39
C SER A 25 13.44 -20.83 24.10
N ALA A 26 14.14 -21.15 23.01
CA ALA A 26 13.67 -21.03 21.66
C ALA A 26 12.50 -22.01 21.55
N ARG A 27 11.37 -21.61 22.13
CA ARG A 27 10.08 -22.11 21.74
C ARG A 27 9.95 -21.64 20.31
N ALA A 28 10.38 -22.49 19.37
CA ALA A 28 10.06 -22.34 17.97
C ALA A 28 8.58 -21.97 17.95
N ALA A 29 8.27 -20.75 17.52
CA ALA A 29 6.92 -20.25 17.46
C ALA A 29 6.22 -21.15 16.45
N ALA A 30 5.61 -22.24 16.93
CA ALA A 30 4.72 -23.06 16.16
C ALA A 30 3.71 -22.08 15.58
N ALA A 31 3.72 -21.92 14.25
CA ALA A 31 2.85 -21.00 13.56
C ALA A 31 1.44 -21.21 14.09
N GLU A 32 0.94 -20.21 14.81
CA GLU A 32 -0.31 -20.30 15.57
C GLU A 32 -1.42 -20.66 14.57
N THR A 33 -1.84 -21.92 14.55
CA THR A 33 -2.79 -22.40 13.56
C THR A 33 -4.18 -21.89 13.94
N THR A 34 -4.64 -20.85 13.25
CA THR A 34 -6.02 -20.36 13.40
C THR A 34 -6.99 -21.38 12.80
N VAL A 35 -8.01 -21.76 13.57
CA VAL A 35 -9.12 -22.60 13.12
C VAL A 35 -10.28 -21.71 12.71
N ASP A 36 -10.66 -21.79 11.44
CA ASP A 36 -11.78 -21.04 10.90
C ASP A 36 -13.09 -21.80 11.15
N HIS A 37 -14.11 -21.11 11.67
CA HIS A 37 -15.49 -21.57 11.79
C HIS A 37 -16.37 -20.65 10.96
N VAL A 38 -17.16 -21.21 10.05
CA VAL A 38 -17.85 -20.42 9.02
C VAL A 38 -19.33 -20.73 9.01
N LEU A 39 -20.15 -19.68 9.07
CA LEU A 39 -21.59 -19.74 8.86
C LEU A 39 -21.96 -18.89 7.64
N ILE A 40 -22.52 -19.54 6.63
CA ILE A 40 -23.02 -18.87 5.42
C ILE A 40 -24.53 -18.94 5.43
N VAL A 41 -25.17 -17.79 5.23
CA VAL A 41 -26.62 -17.65 5.09
C VAL A 41 -26.89 -17.00 3.74
N ALA A 42 -27.62 -17.69 2.88
CA ALA A 42 -28.04 -17.19 1.58
C ALA A 42 -29.55 -17.30 1.44
N ASN A 43 -30.21 -16.19 1.13
CA ASN A 43 -31.65 -16.14 1.01
C ASN A 43 -32.10 -15.28 -0.17
N ASN A 44 -32.77 -15.92 -1.13
CA ASN A 44 -33.32 -15.25 -2.30
C ASN A 44 -34.59 -14.46 -1.97
N ASN A 45 -35.34 -14.86 -0.93
CA ASN A 45 -36.65 -14.30 -0.64
C ASN A 45 -36.56 -13.08 0.28
N SER A 46 -37.54 -12.18 0.15
CA SER A 46 -37.78 -11.09 1.10
C SER A 46 -39.09 -11.33 1.85
N LEU A 47 -39.14 -10.92 3.11
CA LEU A 47 -40.37 -10.84 3.89
C LEU A 47 -41.09 -9.49 3.70
N ASP A 48 -40.55 -8.61 2.86
CA ASP A 48 -41.21 -7.36 2.45
C ASP A 48 -42.22 -7.60 1.34
N ASN A 49 -43.43 -7.07 1.52
CA ASN A 49 -44.49 -7.15 0.52
C ASN A 49 -44.06 -6.48 -0.79
N GLY A 50 -44.25 -7.19 -1.91
CA GLY A 50 -43.97 -6.66 -3.26
C GLY A 50 -42.51 -6.72 -3.69
N VAL A 51 -41.60 -7.23 -2.86
CA VAL A 51 -40.19 -7.42 -3.24
C VAL A 51 -40.04 -8.75 -3.98
N LYS A 52 -39.53 -8.70 -5.21
CA LYS A 52 -39.27 -9.90 -6.02
C LYS A 52 -38.08 -10.67 -5.45
N PRO A 53 -38.10 -12.01 -5.47
CA PRO A 53 -36.94 -12.79 -5.08
C PRO A 53 -35.70 -12.49 -5.94
N LEU A 54 -34.54 -12.48 -5.30
CA LEU A 54 -33.23 -12.49 -5.95
C LEU A 54 -33.03 -13.79 -6.74
N ARG A 55 -32.19 -13.73 -7.77
CA ARG A 55 -31.93 -14.87 -8.66
C ARG A 55 -30.70 -15.66 -8.28
N PHE A 56 -29.70 -15.05 -7.64
CA PHE A 56 -28.37 -15.66 -7.48
C PHE A 56 -27.82 -15.61 -6.05
N ALA A 57 -28.62 -15.27 -5.04
CA ALA A 57 -28.14 -15.27 -3.66
C ALA A 57 -27.77 -16.70 -3.20
N ASP A 58 -28.55 -17.70 -3.61
CA ASP A 58 -28.31 -19.12 -3.38
C ASP A 58 -27.07 -19.65 -4.14
N ASP A 59 -26.88 -19.25 -5.40
CA ASP A 59 -25.64 -19.46 -6.17
C ASP A 59 -24.41 -18.94 -5.40
N ASP A 60 -24.50 -17.71 -4.87
CA ASP A 60 -23.43 -17.10 -4.09
C ASP A 60 -23.18 -17.85 -2.78
N GLY A 61 -24.23 -18.27 -2.07
CA GLY A 61 -24.13 -19.10 -0.88
C GLY A 61 -23.41 -20.42 -1.15
N ALA A 62 -23.77 -21.12 -2.22
CA ALA A 62 -23.13 -22.36 -2.62
C ALA A 62 -21.64 -22.16 -2.98
N ARG A 63 -21.29 -21.02 -3.59
CA ARG A 63 -19.90 -20.70 -3.96
C ARG A 63 -19.05 -20.27 -2.79
N TYR A 64 -19.60 -19.53 -1.82
CA TYR A 64 -18.92 -19.29 -0.55
C TYR A 64 -18.69 -20.59 0.19
N TYR A 65 -19.66 -21.51 0.20
CA TYR A 65 -19.51 -22.82 0.83
C TYR A 65 -18.37 -23.60 0.20
N GLU A 66 -18.31 -23.67 -1.14
CA GLU A 66 -17.21 -24.32 -1.86
C GLU A 66 -15.84 -23.63 -1.66
N LEU A 67 -15.81 -22.32 -1.41
CA LEU A 67 -14.58 -21.58 -1.14
C LEU A 67 -14.06 -21.87 0.27
N PHE A 68 -14.88 -21.67 1.30
CA PHE A 68 -14.48 -21.85 2.70
C PHE A 68 -14.21 -23.32 3.05
N SER A 69 -14.90 -24.27 2.41
CA SER A 69 -14.66 -25.71 2.62
C SER A 69 -13.26 -26.17 2.18
N ARG A 70 -12.48 -25.31 1.51
CA ARG A 70 -11.09 -25.60 1.12
C ARG A 70 -10.11 -25.36 2.26
N VAL A 71 -10.45 -24.45 3.17
CA VAL A 71 -9.57 -23.97 4.24
C VAL A 71 -10.06 -24.40 5.63
N SER A 72 -11.33 -24.79 5.74
CA SER A 72 -11.92 -25.27 6.99
C SER A 72 -12.89 -26.44 6.79
N PRO A 73 -12.90 -27.44 7.69
CA PRO A 73 -13.98 -28.43 7.77
C PRO A 73 -15.23 -27.87 8.48
N ASN A 74 -15.14 -26.76 9.21
CA ASN A 74 -16.19 -26.22 10.07
C ASN A 74 -17.06 -25.20 9.32
N VAL A 75 -17.70 -25.61 8.23
CA VAL A 75 -18.52 -24.73 7.38
C VAL A 75 -19.99 -25.18 7.41
N SER A 76 -20.88 -24.29 7.82
CA SER A 76 -22.33 -24.48 7.77
C SER A 76 -22.98 -23.60 6.70
N LEU A 77 -23.89 -24.16 5.90
CA LEU A 77 -24.64 -23.45 4.88
C LEU A 77 -26.14 -23.48 5.19
N LEU A 78 -26.72 -22.29 5.33
CA LEU A 78 -28.16 -22.09 5.42
C LEU A 78 -28.65 -21.41 4.13
N ALA A 79 -29.29 -22.18 3.25
CA ALA A 79 -29.79 -21.71 1.97
C ALA A 79 -30.91 -22.60 1.44
N VAL A 80 -31.79 -22.03 0.62
CA VAL A 80 -32.67 -22.81 -0.27
C VAL A 80 -32.08 -22.69 -1.67
N LEU A 81 -31.47 -23.77 -2.15
CA LEU A 81 -30.87 -23.80 -3.48
C LEU A 81 -31.93 -24.13 -4.52
N ASP A 82 -31.97 -23.38 -5.61
CA ASP A 82 -32.82 -23.74 -6.74
C ASP A 82 -32.30 -25.01 -7.45
N SER A 83 -33.07 -25.53 -8.41
CA SER A 83 -32.74 -26.78 -9.11
C SER A 83 -31.46 -26.70 -9.93
N ASP A 84 -31.09 -25.51 -10.42
CA ASP A 84 -29.89 -25.25 -11.20
C ASP A 84 -28.66 -25.20 -10.30
N THR A 85 -28.74 -24.44 -9.21
CA THR A 85 -27.72 -24.31 -8.19
C THR A 85 -27.47 -25.67 -7.52
N ALA A 86 -28.52 -26.40 -7.13
CA ALA A 86 -28.40 -27.72 -6.51
C ALA A 86 -27.73 -28.75 -7.42
N ARG A 87 -28.09 -28.75 -8.71
CA ARG A 87 -27.48 -29.62 -9.74
C ARG A 87 -26.01 -29.30 -9.97
N THR A 88 -25.65 -28.02 -9.97
CA THR A 88 -24.29 -27.53 -10.22
C THR A 88 -23.38 -27.71 -8.99
N HIS A 89 -23.92 -27.50 -7.80
CA HIS A 89 -23.20 -27.46 -6.52
C HIS A 89 -23.64 -28.58 -5.57
N LYS A 90 -23.51 -29.83 -6.03
CA LYS A 90 -23.99 -31.04 -5.30
C LYS A 90 -23.54 -31.10 -3.83
N ARG A 91 -22.28 -30.75 -3.54
CA ARG A 91 -21.76 -30.72 -2.15
C ARG A 91 -22.48 -29.69 -1.28
N ALA A 92 -22.72 -28.50 -1.83
CA ALA A 92 -23.49 -27.46 -1.13
C ALA A 92 -24.95 -27.90 -0.94
N ALA A 93 -25.56 -28.53 -1.95
CA ALA A 93 -26.92 -29.04 -1.87
C ALA A 93 -27.09 -30.09 -0.76
N SER A 94 -26.14 -31.01 -0.61
CA SER A 94 -26.17 -32.00 0.48
C SER A 94 -25.99 -31.39 1.88
N ALA A 95 -25.23 -30.29 1.98
CA ALA A 95 -24.93 -29.63 3.25
C ALA A 95 -25.99 -28.58 3.65
N ALA A 96 -26.73 -28.04 2.68
CA ALA A 96 -27.65 -26.93 2.91
C ALA A 96 -28.78 -27.31 3.89
N ARG A 97 -29.13 -26.34 4.73
CA ARG A 97 -30.35 -26.33 5.55
C ARG A 97 -31.14 -25.07 5.23
N VAL A 98 -32.44 -25.10 5.41
CA VAL A 98 -33.28 -23.92 5.15
C VAL A 98 -32.87 -22.80 6.14
N PRO A 99 -32.72 -21.54 5.70
CA PRO A 99 -32.34 -20.44 6.58
C PRO A 99 -33.53 -19.97 7.42
N TRP A 100 -34.02 -20.84 8.29
CA TRP A 100 -34.99 -20.52 9.34
C TRP A 100 -34.28 -20.04 10.61
N ALA A 101 -34.97 -19.25 11.43
CA ALA A 101 -34.46 -18.77 12.71
C ALA A 101 -34.01 -19.93 13.63
N ARG A 102 -34.72 -21.06 13.60
CA ARG A 102 -34.34 -22.25 14.37
C ARG A 102 -33.03 -22.87 13.90
N GLU A 103 -32.82 -22.94 12.58
CA GLU A 103 -31.61 -23.52 11.99
C GLU A 103 -30.40 -22.61 12.21
N LEU A 104 -30.62 -21.30 12.14
CA LEU A 104 -29.60 -20.31 12.54
C LEU A 104 -29.15 -20.52 13.99
N ARG A 105 -30.10 -20.60 14.93
CA ARG A 105 -29.77 -20.84 16.34
C ARG A 105 -29.03 -22.16 16.53
N ALA A 106 -29.48 -23.23 15.88
CA ALA A 106 -28.82 -24.54 15.94
C ALA A 106 -27.40 -24.51 15.36
N ALA A 107 -27.18 -23.80 14.25
CA ALA A 107 -25.85 -23.61 13.67
C ALA A 107 -24.91 -22.82 14.59
N ILE A 108 -25.40 -21.71 15.17
CA ILE A 108 -24.64 -20.92 16.15
C ILE A 108 -24.27 -21.75 17.38
N SER A 109 -25.20 -22.55 17.93
CA SER A 109 -24.90 -23.42 19.07
C SER A 109 -23.81 -24.46 18.74
N ARG A 110 -23.86 -25.07 17.55
CA ARG A 110 -22.82 -26.01 17.09
C ARG A 110 -21.46 -25.33 16.94
N ILE A 111 -21.43 -24.14 16.35
CA ILE A 111 -20.21 -23.35 16.15
C ILE A 111 -19.63 -22.90 17.48
N ARG A 112 -20.46 -22.38 18.40
CA ARG A 112 -20.05 -21.99 19.76
C ARG A 112 -19.35 -23.14 20.47
N ALA A 113 -19.96 -24.32 20.48
CA ALA A 113 -19.36 -25.50 21.10
C ALA A 113 -18.03 -25.91 20.44
N ALA A 114 -17.90 -25.75 19.13
CA ALA A 114 -16.66 -26.06 18.41
C ALA A 114 -15.55 -25.04 18.70
N VAL A 115 -15.89 -23.74 18.72
CA VAL A 115 -14.98 -22.65 19.10
C VAL A 115 -14.50 -22.81 20.54
N GLU A 116 -15.39 -23.13 21.48
CA GLU A 116 -15.01 -23.39 22.88
C GLU A 116 -14.04 -24.57 22.99
N ARG A 117 -14.28 -25.67 22.27
CA ARG A 117 -13.33 -26.80 22.24
C ARG A 117 -11.96 -26.40 21.69
N ASP A 118 -11.93 -25.59 20.63
CA ASP A 118 -10.67 -25.15 20.02
C ASP A 118 -9.90 -24.16 20.91
N ASN A 119 -10.61 -23.21 21.53
CA ASN A 119 -10.02 -22.28 22.49
C ASN A 119 -9.46 -23.02 23.71
N ASN A 120 -10.20 -24.00 24.25
CA ASN A 120 -9.74 -24.83 25.37
C ASN A 120 -8.52 -25.70 25.01
N ALA A 121 -8.35 -26.01 23.72
CA ALA A 121 -7.17 -26.68 23.20
C ALA A 121 -6.00 -25.71 22.88
N GLY A 122 -6.10 -24.44 23.27
CA GLY A 122 -5.08 -23.42 23.01
C GLY A 122 -4.95 -22.99 21.55
N ARG A 123 -5.94 -23.33 20.69
CA ARG A 123 -5.94 -22.91 19.28
C ARG A 123 -6.59 -21.54 19.15
N ARG A 124 -6.04 -20.71 18.26
CA ARG A 124 -6.74 -19.47 17.87
C ARG A 124 -7.96 -19.81 17.02
N THR A 125 -9.07 -19.12 17.26
CA THR A 125 -10.34 -19.32 16.55
C THR A 125 -10.75 -18.06 15.82
N ARG A 126 -11.20 -18.24 14.57
CA ARG A 126 -11.80 -17.19 13.75
C ARG A 126 -13.22 -17.61 13.39
N PHE A 127 -14.20 -16.77 13.70
CA PHE A 127 -15.56 -16.97 13.23
C PHE A 127 -15.87 -16.06 12.04
N VAL A 128 -16.34 -16.61 10.94
CA VAL A 128 -16.74 -15.87 9.74
C VAL A 128 -18.24 -16.05 9.51
N PHE A 129 -18.98 -14.96 9.54
CA PHE A 129 -20.40 -14.92 9.20
C PHE A 129 -20.58 -14.27 7.83
N VAL A 130 -21.13 -15.02 6.87
CA VAL A 130 -21.44 -14.54 5.52
C VAL A 130 -22.95 -14.49 5.36
N TYR A 131 -23.47 -13.35 4.95
CA TYR A 131 -24.87 -13.20 4.53
C TYR A 131 -24.95 -12.70 3.10
N VAL A 132 -25.79 -13.33 2.28
CA VAL A 132 -26.13 -12.89 0.93
C VAL A 132 -27.65 -12.93 0.77
N GLY A 133 -28.25 -11.80 0.42
CA GLY A 133 -29.71 -11.74 0.23
C GLY A 133 -30.27 -10.33 0.35
N HIS A 134 -31.59 -10.22 0.49
CA HIS A 134 -32.23 -8.92 0.70
C HIS A 134 -31.86 -8.31 2.05
N GLY A 135 -31.66 -7.00 2.04
CA GLY A 135 -31.49 -6.17 3.22
C GLY A 135 -32.23 -4.84 3.04
N ASN A 136 -32.77 -4.31 4.12
CA ASN A 136 -33.51 -3.06 4.07
C ASN A 136 -33.45 -2.36 5.44
N VAL A 137 -34.12 -1.22 5.56
CA VAL A 137 -34.20 -0.42 6.79
C VAL A 137 -35.67 -0.29 7.16
N ASP A 138 -36.00 -0.49 8.44
CA ASP A 138 -37.37 -0.31 8.93
C ASP A 138 -37.71 1.16 9.18
N LYS A 139 -38.96 1.43 9.56
CA LYS A 139 -39.45 2.79 9.84
C LYS A 139 -38.67 3.50 10.96
N ALA A 140 -38.01 2.75 11.85
CA ALA A 140 -37.20 3.29 12.94
C ALA A 140 -35.75 3.56 12.52
N GLY A 141 -35.41 3.36 11.24
CA GLY A 141 -34.05 3.53 10.74
C GLY A 141 -33.14 2.34 11.07
N GLN A 142 -33.68 1.21 11.56
CA GLN A 142 -32.88 0.03 11.89
C GLN A 142 -32.74 -0.87 10.66
N GLY A 143 -31.49 -1.19 10.29
CA GLY A 143 -31.22 -2.15 9.23
C GLY A 143 -31.57 -3.59 9.65
N TYR A 144 -32.04 -4.36 8.69
CA TYR A 144 -32.33 -5.78 8.84
C TYR A 144 -32.00 -6.57 7.57
N ILE A 145 -31.85 -7.87 7.75
CA ILE A 145 -31.69 -8.88 6.71
C ILE A 145 -32.78 -9.95 6.86
N ASN A 146 -33.12 -10.65 5.78
CA ASN A 146 -34.22 -11.62 5.77
C ASN A 146 -33.70 -13.05 5.92
N LEU A 147 -34.22 -13.77 6.90
CA LEU A 147 -34.31 -15.23 6.87
C LEU A 147 -35.61 -15.63 6.15
N GLN A 148 -35.88 -16.94 6.04
CA GLN A 148 -37.12 -17.43 5.43
C GLN A 148 -38.36 -17.16 6.28
N ASP A 149 -38.20 -17.00 7.60
CA ASP A 149 -39.30 -16.89 8.56
C ASP A 149 -39.25 -15.60 9.40
N VAL A 150 -38.08 -14.94 9.51
CA VAL A 150 -37.91 -13.74 10.33
C VAL A 150 -37.00 -12.69 9.70
N LYS A 151 -37.19 -11.43 10.09
CA LYS A 151 -36.25 -10.34 9.84
C LYS A 151 -35.24 -10.27 10.98
N LEU A 152 -33.96 -10.53 10.70
CA LEU A 152 -32.88 -10.33 11.66
C LEU A 152 -32.45 -8.88 11.64
N ARG A 153 -32.67 -8.18 12.75
CA ARG A 153 -32.26 -6.78 12.90
C ARG A 153 -30.85 -6.70 13.47
N ARG A 154 -30.29 -5.49 13.50
CA ARG A 154 -29.01 -5.19 14.15
C ARG A 154 -28.89 -5.83 15.53
N ARG A 155 -29.89 -5.66 16.40
CA ARG A 155 -29.84 -6.23 17.77
C ARG A 155 -29.68 -7.75 17.74
N ASP A 156 -30.40 -8.42 16.85
CA ASP A 156 -30.36 -9.88 16.72
C ASP A 156 -29.01 -10.35 16.20
N LEU A 157 -28.40 -9.63 15.23
CA LEU A 157 -27.05 -9.92 14.76
C LEU A 157 -26.02 -9.88 15.89
N PHE A 158 -26.07 -8.86 16.76
CA PHE A 158 -25.13 -8.78 17.88
C PHE A 158 -25.44 -9.84 18.95
N GLN A 159 -26.66 -9.89 19.47
CA GLN A 159 -27.02 -10.73 20.62
C GLN A 159 -27.16 -12.23 20.30
N GLN A 160 -27.54 -12.58 19.07
CA GLN A 160 -27.80 -13.98 18.71
C GLN A 160 -26.65 -14.61 17.93
N ILE A 161 -25.78 -13.82 17.31
CA ILE A 161 -24.67 -14.33 16.48
C ILE A 161 -23.32 -13.92 17.07
N ILE A 162 -23.03 -12.62 17.19
CA ILE A 162 -21.69 -12.14 17.57
C ILE A 162 -21.37 -12.48 19.03
N GLU A 163 -22.21 -12.07 19.96
CA GLU A 163 -21.99 -12.24 21.41
C GLU A 163 -22.07 -13.72 21.85
N ARG A 164 -22.66 -14.59 21.03
CA ARG A 164 -22.80 -16.02 21.34
C ARG A 164 -21.60 -16.88 20.94
N VAL A 165 -20.73 -16.40 20.05
CA VAL A 165 -19.59 -17.17 19.54
C VAL A 165 -18.30 -16.56 20.10
N PRO A 166 -17.65 -17.18 21.10
CA PRO A 166 -16.48 -16.62 21.79
C PRO A 166 -15.19 -16.82 20.97
N ALA A 167 -15.19 -16.44 19.69
CA ALA A 167 -14.01 -16.54 18.84
C ALA A 167 -13.00 -15.42 19.11
N ASN A 168 -11.70 -15.65 18.89
CA ASN A 168 -10.69 -14.60 19.07
C ASN A 168 -10.87 -13.44 18.09
N THR A 169 -11.33 -13.73 16.87
CA THR A 169 -11.74 -12.75 15.88
C THR A 169 -13.04 -13.17 15.21
N VAL A 170 -13.90 -12.18 14.93
CA VAL A 170 -15.17 -12.36 14.21
C VAL A 170 -15.16 -11.49 12.96
N HIS A 171 -15.47 -12.06 11.81
CA HIS A 171 -15.58 -11.34 10.54
C HIS A 171 -17.00 -11.42 9.99
N LEU A 172 -17.61 -10.26 9.77
CA LEU A 172 -18.93 -10.15 9.14
C LEU A 172 -18.75 -9.78 7.67
N ILE A 173 -19.29 -10.60 6.78
CA ILE A 173 -19.36 -10.35 5.34
C ILE A 173 -20.83 -10.28 4.96
N ILE A 174 -21.33 -9.10 4.58
CA ILE A 174 -22.76 -8.91 4.32
C ILE A 174 -22.92 -8.33 2.91
N ASP A 175 -23.44 -9.14 2.00
CA ASP A 175 -23.86 -8.73 0.68
C ASP A 175 -25.38 -8.57 0.64
N ALA A 176 -25.83 -7.36 0.99
CA ALA A 176 -27.24 -7.01 0.98
C ALA A 176 -27.40 -5.50 0.81
N CYS A 177 -28.48 -5.08 0.14
CA CYS A 177 -28.82 -3.67 0.01
C CYS A 177 -29.00 -3.02 1.37
N LYS A 178 -28.52 -1.78 1.53
CA LYS A 178 -28.57 -1.02 2.79
C LYS A 178 -27.98 -1.76 4.02
N SER A 179 -27.20 -2.82 3.83
CA SER A 179 -26.57 -3.66 4.88
C SER A 179 -25.71 -2.88 5.87
N TYR A 180 -25.23 -1.70 5.46
CA TYR A 180 -24.57 -0.75 6.33
C TYR A 180 -25.35 -0.44 7.63
N PHE A 181 -26.68 -0.29 7.56
CA PHE A 181 -27.54 0.00 8.72
C PHE A 181 -27.78 -1.21 9.62
N LEU A 182 -27.27 -2.40 9.24
CA LEU A 182 -27.22 -3.56 10.12
C LEU A 182 -26.03 -3.45 11.09
N VAL A 183 -24.90 -2.93 10.60
CA VAL A 183 -23.62 -2.80 11.35
C VAL A 183 -23.33 -1.40 11.86
N SER A 184 -24.17 -0.42 11.52
CA SER A 184 -24.31 0.89 12.18
C SER A 184 -25.78 1.14 12.61
N ARG A 185 -26.04 2.11 13.51
CA ARG A 185 -27.41 2.68 13.67
C ARG A 185 -27.82 3.46 12.37
N GLY A 186 -29.11 3.72 12.16
CA GLY A 186 -29.58 4.65 11.12
C GLY A 186 -29.67 6.09 11.62
N PRO A 187 -29.93 7.07 10.73
CA PRO A 187 -30.20 8.43 11.15
C PRO A 187 -31.41 8.46 12.09
N THR A 188 -31.17 8.76 13.36
CA THR A 188 -32.21 9.13 14.32
C THR A 188 -32.57 10.58 14.04
N SER A 189 -33.85 10.86 13.81
CA SER A 189 -34.45 12.17 13.49
C SER A 189 -33.99 12.83 12.19
N ALA A 190 -34.83 12.73 11.14
CA ALA A 190 -34.96 13.84 10.20
C ALA A 190 -35.55 15.05 10.97
N PRO A 191 -35.19 16.30 10.66
CA PRO A 191 -35.91 17.46 11.18
C PRO A 191 -37.39 17.30 10.90
N THR A 192 -38.24 17.58 11.90
CA THR A 192 -39.70 17.41 11.93
C THR A 192 -40.48 18.31 10.97
N SER A 193 -39.89 18.65 9.82
CA SER A 193 -40.51 19.41 8.74
C SER A 193 -40.24 18.83 7.34
N ALA A 194 -39.68 17.62 7.24
CA ALA A 194 -39.63 16.89 5.98
C ALA A 194 -40.98 16.18 5.72
N PRO A 195 -41.62 16.34 4.54
CA PRO A 195 -42.85 15.66 4.21
C PRO A 195 -42.69 14.15 4.36
N THR A 196 -43.70 13.51 4.95
CA THR A 196 -43.82 12.05 5.11
C THR A 196 -43.63 11.33 3.77
N GLY A 197 -42.46 10.73 3.61
CA GLY A 197 -42.11 9.96 2.42
C GLY A 197 -40.63 10.06 2.13
N TRP A 198 -39.89 9.00 2.44
CA TRP A 198 -38.53 8.83 1.93
C TRP A 198 -38.63 8.82 0.39
N ARG A 199 -38.25 9.91 -0.27
CA ARG A 199 -38.20 9.98 -1.74
C ARG A 199 -36.89 9.34 -2.22
N ASP A 200 -37.01 8.38 -3.14
CA ASP A 200 -35.93 7.74 -3.89
C ASP A 200 -35.00 8.81 -4.50
N ASP A 201 -33.88 9.08 -3.82
CA ASP A 201 -32.93 10.10 -4.25
C ASP A 201 -31.87 9.48 -5.18
N ARG A 202 -32.21 9.41 -6.46
CA ARG A 202 -31.33 9.09 -7.60
C ARG A 202 -30.20 10.13 -7.81
N SER A 203 -29.77 10.81 -6.74
CA SER A 203 -28.96 12.04 -6.73
C SER A 203 -27.44 11.81 -6.71
N GLY A 204 -26.98 10.55 -6.62
CA GLY A 204 -25.54 10.25 -6.65
C GLY A 204 -24.74 10.76 -5.44
N ARG A 205 -25.41 11.18 -4.35
CA ARG A 205 -24.75 11.63 -3.13
C ARG A 205 -24.05 10.46 -2.44
N SER A 206 -22.72 10.52 -2.39
CA SER A 206 -21.87 9.57 -1.65
C SER A 206 -22.17 9.65 -0.16
N TYR A 207 -22.92 8.67 0.35
CA TYR A 207 -23.22 8.48 1.78
C TYR A 207 -21.97 8.36 2.68
N GLY A 208 -20.76 8.23 2.12
CA GLY A 208 -19.52 7.92 2.86
C GLY A 208 -19.10 8.88 3.97
N ALA A 209 -19.43 10.19 3.93
CA ALA A 209 -19.01 11.12 4.98
C ALA A 209 -19.92 11.06 6.23
N ALA A 210 -21.25 11.08 6.02
CA ALA A 210 -22.22 10.94 7.10
C ALA A 210 -22.16 9.55 7.74
N VAL A 211 -21.95 8.51 6.93
CA VAL A 211 -21.71 7.12 7.36
C VAL A 211 -20.45 7.02 8.22
N ARG A 212 -19.31 7.64 7.84
CA ARG A 212 -18.08 7.65 8.66
C ARG A 212 -18.25 8.33 10.02
N ALA A 213 -18.94 9.47 10.08
CA ALA A 213 -19.22 10.15 11.35
C ALA A 213 -20.17 9.34 12.25
N PHE A 214 -21.04 8.54 11.63
CA PHE A 214 -22.03 7.73 12.30
C PHE A 214 -21.44 6.42 12.88
N LEU A 215 -20.38 5.88 12.27
CA LEU A 215 -19.65 4.68 12.71
C LEU A 215 -18.92 4.82 14.06
N ALA A 216 -18.80 6.04 14.58
CA ALA A 216 -18.09 6.40 15.80
C ALA A 216 -18.98 6.38 17.06
N ARG A 217 -20.14 5.70 17.07
CA ARG A 217 -21.01 5.63 18.25
C ARG A 217 -21.29 4.19 18.71
N ARG A 218 -20.52 3.76 19.72
CA ARG A 218 -20.80 2.82 20.82
C ARG A 218 -21.00 1.31 20.57
N THR A 219 -21.41 0.79 19.40
CA THR A 219 -21.68 -0.69 19.28
C THR A 219 -20.54 -1.54 18.71
N LEU A 220 -19.83 -1.09 17.67
CA LEU A 220 -18.64 -1.81 17.18
C LEU A 220 -17.40 -1.53 18.05
N GLU A 221 -17.41 -0.42 18.78
CA GLU A 221 -16.36 -0.08 19.77
C GLU A 221 -16.39 -1.04 20.96
N SER A 222 -17.58 -1.48 21.39
CA SER A 222 -17.73 -2.48 22.45
C SER A 222 -17.35 -3.90 22.00
N HIS A 223 -17.08 -4.11 20.70
CA HIS A 223 -16.71 -5.41 20.11
C HIS A 223 -15.41 -5.28 19.30
N PRO A 224 -14.26 -5.02 19.94
CA PRO A 224 -13.01 -4.72 19.24
C PRO A 224 -12.45 -5.91 18.44
N HIS A 225 -12.92 -7.13 18.70
CA HIS A 225 -12.57 -8.35 17.96
C HIS A 225 -13.39 -8.56 16.67
N VAL A 226 -14.35 -7.67 16.37
CA VAL A 226 -15.22 -7.77 15.20
C VAL A 226 -14.71 -6.89 14.06
N GLY A 227 -14.49 -7.52 12.90
CA GLY A 227 -14.24 -6.87 11.63
C GLY A 227 -15.42 -7.03 10.68
N VAL A 228 -15.58 -6.09 9.74
CA VAL A 228 -16.78 -5.98 8.92
C VAL A 228 -16.42 -5.64 7.47
N ILE A 229 -17.05 -6.34 6.53
CA ILE A 229 -17.10 -6.02 5.11
C ILE A 229 -18.57 -6.03 4.69
N VAL A 230 -19.08 -4.88 4.25
CA VAL A 230 -20.47 -4.78 3.76
C VAL A 230 -20.52 -4.11 2.39
N SER A 231 -21.43 -4.59 1.53
CA SER A 231 -21.73 -3.91 0.27
C SER A 231 -22.52 -2.63 0.56
N THR A 232 -21.95 -1.46 0.24
CA THR A 232 -22.68 -0.19 0.32
C THR A 232 -22.96 0.31 -1.10
N SER A 233 -24.10 -0.08 -1.65
CA SER A 233 -24.62 0.45 -2.91
C SER A 233 -26.15 0.48 -2.87
N GLY A 234 -26.71 1.45 -3.58
CA GLY A 234 -28.09 1.93 -3.39
C GLY A 234 -29.16 1.34 -4.32
N ASN A 235 -28.85 0.44 -5.26
CA ASN A 235 -29.81 -0.01 -6.27
C ASN A 235 -29.80 -1.53 -6.53
N GLU A 236 -30.90 -2.22 -6.21
CA GLU A 236 -31.06 -3.68 -6.33
C GLU A 236 -30.91 -4.21 -7.77
N ASP A 237 -31.47 -3.51 -8.77
CA ASP A 237 -31.54 -3.99 -10.16
C ASP A 237 -30.20 -4.07 -10.90
N VAL A 238 -29.13 -3.52 -10.32
CA VAL A 238 -27.83 -3.33 -10.99
C VAL A 238 -26.78 -4.35 -10.50
N HIS A 239 -27.11 -5.18 -9.52
CA HIS A 239 -26.11 -5.94 -8.74
C HIS A 239 -26.04 -7.44 -9.05
N GLU A 240 -27.09 -8.05 -9.60
CA GLU A 240 -27.07 -9.43 -10.06
C GLU A 240 -26.69 -9.50 -11.54
N TRP A 241 -25.60 -10.21 -11.87
CA TRP A 241 -25.12 -10.29 -13.25
C TRP A 241 -25.20 -11.72 -13.77
N SER A 242 -26.00 -11.93 -14.82
CA SER A 242 -26.25 -13.26 -15.40
C SER A 242 -24.99 -13.95 -15.91
N GLU A 243 -24.00 -13.18 -16.37
CA GLU A 243 -22.70 -13.70 -16.80
C GLU A 243 -21.89 -14.30 -15.63
N PHE A 244 -22.02 -13.72 -14.43
CA PHE A 244 -21.43 -14.29 -13.22
C PHE A 244 -22.37 -15.27 -12.53
N ARG A 245 -23.68 -15.24 -12.83
CA ARG A 245 -24.74 -15.90 -12.04
C ARG A 245 -24.51 -15.65 -10.54
N SER A 246 -24.31 -14.38 -10.17
CA SER A 246 -23.83 -13.95 -8.85
C SER A 246 -23.93 -12.42 -8.71
N GLY A 247 -24.01 -11.95 -7.47
CA GLY A 247 -23.78 -10.56 -7.09
C GLY A 247 -22.35 -10.12 -7.43
N VAL A 248 -22.19 -8.94 -8.06
CA VAL A 248 -20.86 -8.43 -8.48
C VAL A 248 -19.90 -8.30 -7.29
N PHE A 249 -20.38 -7.82 -6.14
CA PHE A 249 -19.57 -7.70 -4.93
C PHE A 249 -19.12 -9.07 -4.42
N SER A 250 -20.06 -10.00 -4.29
CA SER A 250 -19.79 -11.38 -3.90
C SER A 250 -18.75 -12.06 -4.81
N HIS A 251 -18.85 -11.91 -6.14
CA HIS A 251 -17.84 -12.43 -7.08
C HIS A 251 -16.45 -11.81 -6.89
N GLN A 252 -16.37 -10.49 -6.72
CA GLN A 252 -15.09 -9.81 -6.48
C GLN A 252 -14.46 -10.24 -5.14
N LEU A 253 -15.26 -10.33 -4.08
CA LEU A 253 -14.78 -10.76 -2.77
C LEU A 253 -14.27 -12.19 -2.78
N ARG A 254 -14.99 -13.14 -3.41
CA ARG A 254 -14.50 -14.51 -3.56
C ARG A 254 -13.25 -14.61 -4.43
N SER A 255 -13.15 -13.79 -5.47
CA SER A 255 -11.93 -13.72 -6.29
C SER A 255 -10.74 -13.28 -5.45
N ALA A 256 -10.92 -12.22 -4.64
CA ALA A 256 -9.93 -11.72 -3.69
C ALA A 256 -9.51 -12.81 -2.69
N LEU A 257 -10.48 -13.41 -2.00
CA LEU A 257 -10.27 -14.45 -0.99
C LEU A 257 -9.64 -15.73 -1.56
N SER A 258 -9.86 -16.04 -2.84
CA SER A 258 -9.20 -17.18 -3.51
C SER A 258 -7.70 -16.95 -3.73
N GLY A 259 -7.18 -15.75 -3.47
CA GLY A 259 -5.78 -15.39 -3.61
C GLY A 259 -5.51 -14.29 -4.64
N ALA A 260 -6.52 -13.81 -5.37
CA ALA A 260 -6.31 -12.75 -6.35
C ALA A 260 -5.94 -11.39 -5.73
N ALA A 261 -6.21 -11.21 -4.44
CA ALA A 261 -5.85 -10.01 -3.68
C ALA A 261 -4.52 -10.14 -2.94
N ASP A 262 -3.94 -11.35 -2.81
CA ASP A 262 -2.68 -11.63 -2.12
C ASP A 262 -1.51 -10.94 -2.84
N LEU A 263 -1.26 -9.69 -2.45
CA LEU A 263 -0.40 -8.78 -3.17
C LEU A 263 1.05 -8.91 -2.70
N ASN A 264 1.25 -9.23 -1.42
CA ASN A 264 2.54 -9.53 -0.83
C ASN A 264 2.95 -11.01 -1.00
N GLY A 265 2.02 -11.90 -1.33
CA GLY A 265 2.30 -13.29 -1.67
C GLY A 265 2.52 -14.21 -0.46
N ASP A 266 2.09 -13.78 0.73
CA ASP A 266 2.25 -14.54 1.98
C ASP A 266 1.12 -15.55 2.22
N GLY A 267 0.12 -15.58 1.34
CA GLY A 267 -1.05 -16.45 1.43
C GLY A 267 -2.04 -16.06 2.53
N LYS A 268 -1.94 -14.86 3.11
CA LYS A 268 -2.85 -14.35 4.15
C LYS A 268 -3.60 -13.13 3.62
N ILE A 269 -4.86 -13.33 3.26
CA ILE A 269 -5.68 -12.26 2.70
C ILE A 269 -6.13 -11.28 3.81
N GLU A 270 -5.64 -10.04 3.77
CA GLU A 270 -5.97 -8.98 4.72
C GLU A 270 -7.04 -7.99 4.19
N TYR A 271 -7.66 -7.23 5.11
CA TYR A 271 -8.68 -6.22 4.76
C TYR A 271 -8.18 -5.18 3.75
N SER A 272 -6.94 -4.71 3.89
CA SER A 272 -6.38 -3.71 2.98
C SER A 272 -6.25 -4.23 1.55
N GLU A 273 -5.94 -5.52 1.40
CA GLU A 273 -5.77 -6.13 0.09
C GLU A 273 -7.10 -6.31 -0.62
N ILE A 274 -8.13 -6.76 0.12
CA ILE A 274 -9.50 -6.84 -0.41
C ILE A 274 -9.99 -5.45 -0.82
N GLY A 275 -9.76 -4.45 0.03
CA GLY A 275 -10.14 -3.07 -0.25
C GLY A 275 -9.50 -2.54 -1.54
N ALA A 276 -8.19 -2.73 -1.69
CA ALA A 276 -7.45 -2.33 -2.89
C ALA A 276 -7.86 -3.12 -4.12
N PHE A 277 -8.07 -4.43 -3.99
CA PHE A 277 -8.51 -5.31 -5.08
C PHE A 277 -9.87 -4.88 -5.63
N ILE A 278 -10.86 -4.67 -4.75
CA ILE A 278 -12.19 -4.20 -5.16
C ILE A 278 -12.11 -2.79 -5.74
N ALA A 279 -11.31 -1.90 -5.15
CA ALA A 279 -11.12 -0.54 -5.67
C ALA A 279 -10.52 -0.55 -7.10
N ALA A 280 -9.51 -1.39 -7.35
CA ALA A 280 -8.92 -1.57 -8.68
C ALA A 280 -9.94 -2.15 -9.66
N ALA A 281 -10.67 -3.21 -9.25
CA ALA A 281 -11.65 -3.88 -10.07
C ALA A 281 -12.77 -2.94 -10.56
N ASN A 282 -13.16 -1.93 -9.79
CA ASN A 282 -14.25 -1.03 -10.15
C ASN A 282 -13.79 0.34 -10.67
N ARG A 283 -12.47 0.60 -10.78
CA ARG A 283 -11.92 1.94 -11.03
C ARG A 283 -12.32 2.57 -12.36
N ARG A 284 -12.60 1.76 -13.40
CA ARG A 284 -13.06 2.21 -14.72
C ARG A 284 -14.53 1.92 -15.01
N VAL A 285 -15.30 1.49 -14.01
CA VAL A 285 -16.77 1.44 -14.13
C VAL A 285 -17.26 2.88 -14.24
N SER A 286 -17.82 3.24 -15.40
CA SER A 286 -18.21 4.61 -15.76
C SER A 286 -19.48 5.06 -15.04
N TYR A 287 -20.45 4.15 -14.89
CA TYR A 287 -21.70 4.43 -14.20
C TYR A 287 -21.50 4.45 -12.69
N GLN A 288 -21.54 5.64 -12.08
CA GLN A 288 -21.20 5.85 -10.66
C GLN A 288 -22.10 5.06 -9.71
N ALA A 289 -23.39 4.92 -10.01
CA ALA A 289 -24.33 4.17 -9.17
C ALA A 289 -24.07 2.65 -9.18
N ALA A 290 -23.35 2.14 -10.19
CA ALA A 290 -22.91 0.75 -10.26
C ALA A 290 -21.49 0.52 -9.73
N ARG A 291 -20.73 1.58 -9.46
CA ARG A 291 -19.39 1.44 -8.89
C ARG A 291 -19.51 0.99 -7.44
N LEU A 292 -19.03 -0.23 -7.17
CA LEU A 292 -18.98 -0.74 -5.80
C LEU A 292 -18.01 0.09 -4.96
N ARG A 293 -18.49 0.48 -3.78
CA ARG A 293 -17.69 1.10 -2.72
C ARG A 293 -18.01 0.36 -1.42
N PRO A 294 -17.47 -0.84 -1.19
CA PRO A 294 -17.75 -1.55 0.05
C PRO A 294 -17.23 -0.77 1.26
N PHE A 295 -17.88 -0.95 2.40
CA PHE A 295 -17.36 -0.50 3.68
C PHE A 295 -16.55 -1.62 4.31
N LEU A 296 -15.28 -1.34 4.63
CA LEU A 296 -14.35 -2.25 5.26
C LEU A 296 -13.87 -1.66 6.57
N ARG A 297 -13.89 -2.48 7.63
CA ARG A 297 -13.31 -2.17 8.93
C ARG A 297 -12.67 -3.44 9.49
N ALA A 298 -11.35 -3.45 9.63
CA ALA A 298 -10.65 -4.51 10.34
C ALA A 298 -11.01 -4.50 11.83
N PRO A 299 -10.92 -5.65 12.54
CA PRO A 299 -11.09 -5.69 13.99
C PRO A 299 -10.13 -4.71 14.69
N PRO A 300 -10.62 -3.77 15.52
CA PRO A 300 -9.75 -2.85 16.25
C PRO A 300 -8.65 -3.53 17.10
N SER A 301 -8.95 -4.68 17.73
CA SER A 301 -7.98 -5.44 18.55
C SER A 301 -7.00 -6.26 17.70
N ALA A 302 -7.26 -6.43 16.41
CA ALA A 302 -6.43 -7.22 15.50
C ALA A 302 -6.45 -6.58 14.10
N ARG A 303 -5.77 -5.44 13.96
CA ARG A 303 -5.81 -4.63 12.72
C ARG A 303 -5.27 -5.38 11.49
N HIS A 304 -4.36 -6.33 11.70
CA HIS A 304 -3.82 -7.25 10.68
C HIS A 304 -4.52 -8.61 10.68
N ALA A 305 -5.77 -8.69 11.16
CA ALA A 305 -6.52 -9.93 11.11
C ALA A 305 -6.73 -10.37 9.66
N THR A 306 -6.17 -11.54 9.35
CA THR A 306 -6.40 -12.24 8.09
C THR A 306 -7.86 -12.70 8.00
N LEU A 307 -8.49 -12.53 6.83
CA LEU A 307 -9.84 -13.00 6.53
C LEU A 307 -9.87 -14.44 6.03
N MET A 308 -8.83 -14.82 5.28
CA MET A 308 -8.62 -16.18 4.80
C MET A 308 -7.13 -16.46 4.67
N THR A 309 -6.69 -17.60 5.17
CA THR A 309 -5.34 -18.12 4.92
C THR A 309 -5.44 -19.16 3.82
N LEU A 310 -4.74 -18.94 2.71
CA LEU A 310 -4.74 -19.85 1.56
C LEU A 310 -4.13 -21.21 1.96
N PRO A 311 -4.66 -22.32 1.42
CA PRO A 311 -4.05 -23.62 1.60
C PRO A 311 -2.69 -23.67 0.88
N SER A 312 -1.74 -24.44 1.41
CA SER A 312 -0.51 -24.74 0.69
C SER A 312 -0.78 -25.61 -0.55
N SER A 313 0.11 -25.57 -1.53
CA SER A 313 0.06 -26.46 -2.70
C SER A 313 0.14 -27.95 -2.31
N ALA A 314 0.70 -28.27 -1.14
CA ALA A 314 0.71 -29.62 -0.56
C ALA A 314 -0.65 -30.05 0.02
N ARG A 315 -1.63 -29.15 0.11
CA ARG A 315 -2.99 -29.40 0.63
C ARG A 315 -4.10 -29.19 -0.41
N ALA A 316 -3.90 -28.30 -1.38
CA ALA A 316 -4.89 -27.99 -2.41
C ALA A 316 -4.24 -27.69 -3.78
N PRO A 317 -4.97 -27.82 -4.90
CA PRO A 317 -4.51 -27.31 -6.18
C PRO A 317 -4.39 -25.79 -6.15
N MET A 318 -3.27 -25.28 -6.64
CA MET A 318 -3.01 -23.85 -6.80
C MET A 318 -2.67 -23.53 -8.25
N LEU A 319 -3.18 -22.41 -8.75
CA LEU A 319 -2.77 -21.81 -10.02
C LEU A 319 -1.80 -20.65 -9.74
N GLU A 320 -0.60 -20.71 -10.32
CA GLU A 320 0.40 -19.66 -10.23
C GLU A 320 0.44 -18.82 -11.51
N LEU A 321 0.17 -17.54 -11.36
CA LEU A 321 0.36 -16.50 -12.37
C LEU A 321 1.68 -15.80 -12.07
N GLY A 322 2.75 -16.15 -12.80
CA GLY A 322 4.09 -15.66 -12.53
C GLY A 322 4.30 -14.16 -12.82
N ALA A 323 5.48 -13.68 -12.42
CA ALA A 323 5.86 -12.27 -12.54
C ALA A 323 5.92 -11.75 -14.00
N ALA A 324 6.26 -12.60 -14.97
CA ALA A 324 6.32 -12.23 -16.38
C ALA A 324 4.93 -11.94 -16.98
N GLN A 325 3.89 -12.59 -16.46
CA GLN A 325 2.52 -12.40 -16.92
C GLN A 325 1.91 -11.14 -16.31
N GLY A 326 0.97 -10.50 -17.01
CA GLY A 326 0.22 -9.35 -16.51
C GLY A 326 -1.03 -9.11 -17.35
N GLY A 327 -1.95 -8.30 -16.84
CA GLY A 327 -3.26 -8.05 -17.45
C GLY A 327 -4.37 -8.87 -16.82
N ARG A 328 -5.51 -8.97 -17.54
CA ARG A 328 -6.74 -9.58 -17.05
C ARG A 328 -6.77 -11.09 -17.26
N PHE A 329 -7.12 -11.82 -16.21
CA PHE A 329 -7.28 -13.26 -16.20
C PHE A 329 -8.68 -13.64 -15.74
N VAL A 330 -9.28 -14.59 -16.43
CA VAL A 330 -10.56 -15.20 -16.07
C VAL A 330 -10.35 -16.69 -15.86
N VAL A 331 -10.80 -17.24 -14.74
CA VAL A 331 -10.73 -18.68 -14.45
C VAL A 331 -12.13 -19.25 -14.33
N GLU A 332 -12.46 -20.20 -15.19
CA GLU A 332 -13.75 -20.90 -15.26
C GLU A 332 -13.54 -22.41 -15.04
N ASP A 333 -14.42 -23.09 -14.31
CA ASP A 333 -14.33 -24.53 -14.10
C ASP A 333 -15.07 -25.35 -15.19
N GLU A 334 -15.03 -26.68 -15.11
CA GLU A 334 -15.66 -27.57 -16.08
C GLU A 334 -17.19 -27.49 -16.10
N ARG A 335 -17.80 -26.86 -15.09
CA ARG A 335 -19.26 -26.62 -15.01
C ARG A 335 -19.65 -25.31 -15.68
N GLY A 336 -18.68 -24.54 -16.18
CA GLY A 336 -18.89 -23.20 -16.71
C GLY A 336 -19.02 -22.13 -15.62
N VAL A 337 -18.66 -22.43 -14.37
CA VAL A 337 -18.71 -21.46 -13.27
C VAL A 337 -17.45 -20.60 -13.34
N ARG A 338 -17.62 -19.28 -13.52
CA ARG A 338 -16.53 -18.30 -13.44
C ARG A 338 -16.11 -18.13 -11.98
N THR A 339 -15.00 -18.76 -11.62
CA THR A 339 -14.51 -18.86 -10.24
C THR A 339 -13.71 -17.65 -9.79
N VAL A 340 -12.85 -17.11 -10.65
CA VAL A 340 -11.97 -15.97 -10.35
C VAL A 340 -11.87 -15.05 -11.55
N ASP A 341 -11.95 -13.74 -11.30
CA ASP A 341 -11.60 -12.70 -12.25
C ASP A 341 -10.59 -11.77 -11.57
N LEU A 342 -9.51 -11.43 -12.27
CA LEU A 342 -8.50 -10.52 -11.74
C LEU A 342 -7.77 -9.78 -12.84
N ASN A 343 -7.14 -8.67 -12.48
CA ASN A 343 -6.16 -8.00 -13.32
C ASN A 343 -4.92 -7.72 -12.47
N LYS A 344 -3.79 -8.32 -12.85
CA LYS A 344 -2.54 -8.18 -12.09
C LYS A 344 -1.50 -7.42 -12.90
N ALA A 345 -0.68 -6.65 -12.21
CA ALA A 345 0.50 -6.05 -12.82
C ALA A 345 1.55 -7.13 -13.15
N ARG A 346 2.47 -6.80 -14.07
CA ARG A 346 3.72 -7.54 -14.21
C ARG A 346 4.62 -7.28 -13.00
N GLY A 347 5.53 -8.20 -12.72
CA GLY A 347 6.50 -8.10 -11.62
C GLY A 347 6.06 -8.75 -10.30
N SER A 348 4.79 -9.14 -10.16
CA SER A 348 4.30 -9.90 -9.00
C SER A 348 3.80 -11.29 -9.41
N THR A 349 4.05 -12.26 -8.54
CA THR A 349 3.46 -13.60 -8.65
C THR A 349 2.17 -13.61 -7.86
N VAL A 350 1.09 -14.13 -8.45
CA VAL A 350 -0.21 -14.32 -7.78
C VAL A 350 -0.51 -15.81 -7.75
N ARG A 351 -0.92 -16.33 -6.58
CA ARG A 351 -1.34 -17.72 -6.43
C ARG A 351 -2.82 -17.79 -6.09
N ILE A 352 -3.54 -18.63 -6.82
CA ILE A 352 -4.99 -18.79 -6.68
C ILE A 352 -5.27 -20.21 -6.20
N ALA A 353 -5.93 -20.34 -5.06
CA ALA A 353 -6.40 -21.62 -4.55
C ALA A 353 -7.65 -22.08 -5.31
N LEU A 354 -7.61 -23.29 -5.87
CA LEU A 354 -8.68 -23.86 -6.67
C LEU A 354 -9.39 -25.00 -5.91
N ALA A 355 -10.62 -25.29 -6.32
CA ALA A 355 -11.28 -26.52 -5.90
C ALA A 355 -10.74 -27.69 -6.74
N PRO A 356 -10.68 -28.92 -6.20
CA PRO A 356 -10.35 -30.08 -7.00
C PRO A 356 -11.37 -30.30 -8.12
N ARG A 357 -10.92 -30.23 -9.38
CA ARG A 357 -11.77 -30.30 -10.58
C ARG A 357 -11.08 -31.01 -11.73
N ARG A 358 -11.88 -31.60 -12.63
CA ARG A 358 -11.36 -32.35 -13.77
C ARG A 358 -10.74 -31.43 -14.81
N ALA A 359 -11.32 -30.25 -15.00
CA ALA A 359 -10.81 -29.24 -15.91
C ALA A 359 -11.13 -27.83 -15.42
N TYR A 360 -10.24 -26.91 -15.75
CA TYR A 360 -10.40 -25.47 -15.66
C TYR A 360 -10.03 -24.86 -17.00
N TYR A 361 -10.57 -23.68 -17.27
CA TYR A 361 -10.27 -22.85 -18.41
C TYR A 361 -9.77 -21.50 -17.91
N ILE A 362 -8.57 -21.11 -18.31
CA ILE A 362 -8.04 -19.77 -18.04
C ILE A 362 -8.03 -18.96 -19.33
N ARG A 363 -8.61 -17.76 -19.28
CA ARG A 363 -8.60 -16.79 -20.38
C ARG A 363 -7.68 -15.63 -20.05
N HIS A 364 -6.88 -15.22 -21.02
CA HIS A 364 -5.99 -14.06 -20.96
C HIS A 364 -6.00 -13.35 -22.33
N GLY A 365 -6.71 -12.23 -22.42
CA GLY A 365 -7.04 -11.62 -23.73
C GLY A 365 -7.88 -12.57 -24.59
N GLU A 366 -7.49 -12.73 -25.86
CA GLU A 366 -8.14 -13.64 -26.83
C GLU A 366 -7.63 -15.09 -26.76
N ARG A 367 -6.83 -15.41 -25.74
CA ARG A 367 -6.24 -16.74 -25.56
C ARG A 367 -6.96 -17.49 -24.46
N GLU A 368 -7.17 -18.78 -24.67
CA GLU A 368 -7.73 -19.70 -23.68
C GLU A 368 -6.82 -20.91 -23.51
N TYR A 369 -6.74 -21.41 -22.29
CA TYR A 369 -6.06 -22.66 -21.98
C TYR A 369 -6.89 -23.54 -21.05
N ARG A 370 -6.91 -24.85 -21.34
CA ARG A 370 -7.55 -25.85 -20.51
C ARG A 370 -6.51 -26.60 -19.67
N PHE A 371 -6.67 -26.61 -18.36
CA PHE A 371 -5.80 -27.35 -17.44
C PHE A 371 -6.61 -28.24 -16.49
N SER A 372 -5.95 -29.20 -15.84
CA SER A 372 -6.58 -30.05 -14.81
C SER A 372 -6.08 -29.67 -13.43
N ALA A 373 -6.95 -29.77 -12.42
CA ALA A 373 -6.62 -29.48 -11.03
C ALA A 373 -7.28 -30.55 -10.13
N ARG A 374 -7.06 -31.83 -10.43
CA ARG A 374 -7.71 -32.96 -9.71
C ARG A 374 -7.07 -33.25 -8.36
N GLY A 375 -5.78 -32.96 -8.22
CA GLY A 375 -5.00 -33.24 -7.02
C GLY A 375 -4.36 -31.99 -6.44
N ARG A 376 -3.60 -32.19 -5.38
CA ARG A 376 -2.78 -31.14 -4.76
C ARG A 376 -1.62 -30.79 -5.71
N GLY A 377 -1.10 -29.57 -5.62
CA GLY A 377 0.06 -29.15 -6.40
C GLY A 377 -0.08 -27.78 -7.03
N LEU A 378 0.96 -27.38 -7.74
CA LEU A 378 1.09 -26.05 -8.34
C LEU A 378 1.03 -26.13 -9.87
N VAL A 379 0.00 -25.54 -10.45
CA VAL A 379 -0.14 -25.35 -11.90
C VAL A 379 0.44 -24.00 -12.26
N LYS A 380 1.60 -23.98 -12.93
CA LYS A 380 2.24 -22.73 -13.37
C LYS A 380 1.74 -22.31 -14.73
N LEU A 381 1.22 -21.09 -14.87
CA LEU A 381 0.71 -20.56 -16.14
C LEU A 381 1.77 -20.59 -17.26
N ALA A 382 3.04 -20.38 -16.91
CA ALA A 382 4.16 -20.39 -17.86
C ALA A 382 4.37 -21.74 -18.57
N ARG A 383 3.82 -22.83 -18.04
CA ARG A 383 3.92 -24.18 -18.62
C ARG A 383 2.72 -24.54 -19.49
N LEU A 384 1.79 -23.59 -19.70
CA LEU A 384 0.54 -23.83 -20.39
C LEU A 384 0.61 -23.30 -21.84
N SER A 385 0.32 -24.16 -22.81
CA SER A 385 0.33 -23.81 -24.24
C SER A 385 -1.06 -23.35 -24.70
N PHE A 386 -1.25 -22.03 -24.81
CA PHE A 386 -2.54 -21.42 -25.17
C PHE A 386 -2.96 -21.68 -26.62
N GLY A 387 -4.28 -21.83 -26.83
CA GLY A 387 -4.91 -21.89 -28.14
C GLY A 387 -5.83 -20.69 -28.42
N PRO A 388 -6.27 -20.52 -29.68
CA PRO A 388 -7.28 -19.52 -30.04
C PRO A 388 -8.60 -19.80 -29.34
N ARG A 389 -9.26 -18.75 -28.86
CA ARG A 389 -10.54 -18.83 -28.16
C ARG A 389 -11.66 -19.35 -29.07
N ARG A 390 -12.48 -20.28 -28.56
CA ARG A 390 -13.76 -20.64 -29.21
C ARG A 390 -14.77 -19.52 -28.94
N ALA A 391 -15.21 -18.84 -30.01
CA ALA A 391 -16.14 -17.72 -29.91
C ALA A 391 -17.52 -18.17 -29.39
N ARG A 392 -18.12 -17.35 -28.51
CA ARG A 392 -19.55 -17.38 -28.17
C ARG A 392 -20.10 -15.96 -28.41
N PRO A 393 -21.13 -15.77 -29.26
CA PRO A 393 -21.68 -14.44 -29.53
C PRO A 393 -22.58 -13.99 -28.37
N ARG A 394 -22.45 -12.74 -27.88
CA ARG A 394 -23.32 -12.14 -26.85
C ARG A 394 -23.41 -10.60 -26.92
N GLY A 395 -24.52 -10.05 -26.41
CA GLY A 395 -25.12 -8.74 -26.78
C GLY A 395 -24.60 -7.46 -26.09
N ALA A 396 -25.12 -6.31 -26.53
CA ALA A 396 -24.54 -4.97 -26.37
C ALA A 396 -24.58 -4.35 -24.95
N LEU A 397 -25.58 -4.64 -24.11
CA LEU A 397 -25.64 -4.13 -22.72
C LEU A 397 -24.56 -4.78 -21.81
N GLU A 398 -24.17 -6.00 -22.17
CA GLU A 398 -23.11 -6.82 -21.58
C GLU A 398 -21.70 -6.23 -21.81
N GLN A 399 -21.55 -5.35 -22.80
CA GLN A 399 -20.26 -4.83 -23.27
C GLN A 399 -19.82 -3.54 -22.54
N SER A 400 -20.77 -2.69 -22.14
CA SER A 400 -20.52 -1.43 -21.40
C SER A 400 -20.05 -1.68 -19.95
N TYR A 401 -20.59 -2.70 -19.26
CA TYR A 401 -20.11 -3.14 -17.93
C TYR A 401 -18.78 -3.91 -17.99
N ARG A 402 -18.54 -4.68 -19.05
CA ARG A 402 -17.33 -5.51 -19.23
C ARG A 402 -16.04 -4.70 -19.43
N SER A 403 -16.12 -3.51 -20.03
CA SER A 403 -14.94 -2.67 -20.34
C SER A 403 -14.35 -2.00 -19.09
N GLY A 404 -15.18 -1.74 -18.07
CA GLY A 404 -14.76 -1.05 -16.84
C GLY A 404 -14.32 -1.98 -15.71
N LEU A 405 -14.96 -3.15 -15.57
CA LEU A 405 -14.64 -4.12 -14.51
C LEU A 405 -13.31 -4.84 -14.76
N PHE A 406 -12.45 -4.86 -13.73
CA PHE A 406 -11.09 -5.41 -13.78
C PHE A 406 -10.23 -4.81 -14.89
N ALA A 407 -10.50 -3.56 -15.28
CA ALA A 407 -9.74 -2.88 -16.31
C ALA A 407 -8.41 -2.27 -15.79
N VAL A 408 -8.32 -2.05 -14.48
CA VAL A 408 -7.10 -1.58 -13.80
C VAL A 408 -6.44 -2.75 -13.09
N SER A 409 -5.14 -2.92 -13.31
CA SER A 409 -4.34 -3.92 -12.62
C SER A 409 -4.15 -3.56 -11.16
N LEU A 410 -4.34 -4.52 -10.25
CA LEU A 410 -3.84 -4.39 -8.89
C LEU A 410 -2.30 -4.46 -8.93
N SER A 411 -1.65 -3.39 -8.47
CA SER A 411 -0.21 -3.25 -8.36
C SER A 411 0.15 -2.72 -6.98
N ARG A 412 1.41 -2.86 -6.56
CA ARG A 412 1.90 -2.27 -5.32
C ARG A 412 1.67 -0.75 -5.28
N ALA A 413 1.95 -0.05 -6.38
CA ALA A 413 1.71 1.39 -6.46
C ALA A 413 0.22 1.76 -6.32
N PHE A 414 -0.68 0.97 -6.93
CA PHE A 414 -2.12 1.18 -6.76
C PHE A 414 -2.55 0.95 -5.30
N TYR A 415 -2.03 -0.11 -4.68
CA TYR A 415 -2.29 -0.45 -3.28
C TYR A 415 -1.80 0.63 -2.32
N GLU A 416 -0.57 1.12 -2.48
CA GLU A 416 -0.02 2.23 -1.68
C GLU A 416 -0.86 3.49 -1.83
N GLY A 417 -1.31 3.80 -3.06
CA GLY A 417 -2.26 4.89 -3.31
C GLY A 417 -3.64 4.68 -2.67
N TYR A 418 -4.13 3.43 -2.61
CA TYR A 418 -5.37 3.08 -1.90
C TYR A 418 -5.25 3.28 -0.39
N LEU A 419 -4.11 2.88 0.19
CA LEU A 419 -3.87 3.00 1.63
C LEU A 419 -3.93 4.44 2.12
N ALA A 420 -3.42 5.39 1.32
CA ALA A 420 -3.37 6.82 1.67
C ALA A 420 -4.74 7.42 2.07
N PHE A 421 -5.86 6.81 1.67
CA PHE A 421 -7.21 7.29 2.01
C PHE A 421 -8.11 6.26 2.72
N SER A 422 -7.66 5.01 2.89
CA SER A 422 -8.52 3.93 3.40
C SER A 422 -8.54 3.81 4.94
N GLY A 423 -7.49 4.27 5.62
CA GLY A 423 -7.32 4.08 7.06
C GLY A 423 -7.04 2.61 7.50
N LEU A 424 -6.85 1.70 6.54
CA LEU A 424 -6.45 0.31 6.79
C LEU A 424 -4.92 0.21 6.91
N PRO A 425 -4.38 -0.74 7.71
CA PRO A 425 -2.95 -0.90 7.82
C PRO A 425 -2.34 -1.52 6.57
N SER A 426 -1.05 -1.26 6.31
CA SER A 426 -0.32 -1.87 5.19
C SER A 426 0.07 -3.32 5.49
N VAL A 427 -0.07 -4.21 4.51
CA VAL A 427 0.57 -5.53 4.56
C VAL A 427 2.08 -5.41 4.47
N ARG A 428 2.79 -6.42 4.97
CA ARG A 428 4.25 -6.52 4.87
C ARG A 428 4.62 -7.25 3.60
N PHE A 429 5.43 -6.62 2.76
CA PHE A 429 5.99 -7.27 1.58
C PHE A 429 7.30 -7.96 1.95
N GLU A 430 7.31 -9.29 2.06
CA GLU A 430 8.56 -10.04 2.22
C GLU A 430 9.39 -9.89 0.94
N GLY A 431 10.56 -9.22 1.05
CA GLY A 431 11.57 -9.19 -0.01
C GLY A 431 11.37 -8.20 -1.16
N VAL A 432 11.05 -6.92 -0.90
CA VAL A 432 11.75 -5.75 -1.51
C VAL A 432 11.71 -4.57 -0.52
N GLU A 433 12.01 -4.83 0.75
CA GLU A 433 13.06 -4.01 1.32
C GLU A 433 14.34 -4.69 0.83
N ARG A 434 14.96 -4.14 -0.23
CA ARG A 434 16.39 -3.96 -0.05
C ARG A 434 16.45 -3.24 1.28
N ARG A 435 16.95 -3.92 2.32
CA ARG A 435 17.73 -3.20 3.33
C ARG A 435 18.52 -2.22 2.48
N TYR A 436 18.26 -0.93 2.65
CA TYR A 436 19.17 0.04 2.12
C TYR A 436 20.49 -0.35 2.77
N GLU A 437 21.31 -1.11 2.07
CA GLU A 437 22.72 -1.17 2.37
C GLU A 437 23.12 0.29 2.22
N PRO A 438 23.51 0.98 3.30
CA PRO A 438 24.22 2.23 3.12
C PRO A 438 25.31 1.95 2.08
N GLU A 439 25.52 2.91 1.17
CA GLU A 439 26.71 2.93 0.32
C GLU A 439 27.88 2.31 1.08
N GLN A 440 28.41 1.20 0.56
CA GLN A 440 29.48 0.47 1.25
C GLN A 440 30.61 1.46 1.57
N PRO A 441 31.33 1.27 2.69
CA PRO A 441 32.54 2.03 2.98
C PRO A 441 33.40 2.17 1.73
N GLY A 442 33.72 3.41 1.37
CA GLY A 442 34.49 3.70 0.16
C GLY A 442 33.69 3.94 -1.13
N ALA A 443 32.38 4.18 -1.05
CA ALA A 443 31.60 4.66 -2.18
C ALA A 443 32.00 6.10 -2.59
N LEU A 444 32.19 6.30 -3.90
CA LEU A 444 32.42 7.60 -4.52
C LEU A 444 31.10 8.10 -5.13
N SER A 445 30.76 9.36 -4.85
CA SER A 445 29.64 10.05 -5.48
C SER A 445 30.15 11.23 -6.28
N LEU A 446 29.71 11.38 -7.53
CA LEU A 446 29.97 12.59 -8.34
C LEU A 446 28.76 13.52 -8.31
N SER A 447 28.99 14.83 -8.33
CA SER A 447 27.94 15.83 -8.42
C SER A 447 28.25 16.89 -9.46
N PHE A 448 27.17 17.39 -10.07
CA PHE A 448 27.19 18.55 -10.95
C PHE A 448 26.00 19.44 -10.60
N GLY A 449 26.22 20.74 -10.46
CA GLY A 449 25.17 21.65 -10.03
C GLY A 449 25.40 23.09 -10.42
N TYR A 450 24.32 23.85 -10.36
CA TYR A 450 24.27 25.28 -10.60
C TYR A 450 24.07 26.02 -9.28
N THR A 451 24.71 27.17 -9.12
CA THR A 451 24.62 28.02 -7.92
C THR A 451 24.25 29.45 -8.28
N LEU A 452 23.53 30.06 -7.35
CA LEU A 452 23.26 31.49 -7.28
C LEU A 452 23.87 32.00 -5.99
N SER A 453 24.68 33.04 -6.06
CA SER A 453 25.29 33.67 -4.90
C SER A 453 25.32 35.18 -5.05
N SER A 454 25.64 35.88 -3.96
CA SER A 454 26.16 37.24 -4.10
C SER A 454 27.57 37.19 -4.70
N ALA A 455 27.97 38.25 -5.39
CA ALA A 455 29.31 38.40 -5.90
C ALA A 455 30.37 38.38 -4.78
N PRO A 456 31.56 37.81 -5.04
CA PRO A 456 32.61 37.60 -4.05
C PRO A 456 33.40 38.86 -3.66
N LEU A 457 33.22 39.96 -4.41
CA LEU A 457 33.84 41.25 -4.14
C LEU A 457 32.74 42.29 -3.89
N ARG A 458 32.85 43.01 -2.77
CA ARG A 458 32.12 44.26 -2.55
C ARG A 458 33.11 45.41 -2.66
N LEU A 459 32.90 46.28 -3.64
CA LEU A 459 33.50 47.61 -3.62
C LEU A 459 32.83 48.44 -2.53
N ASP A 460 33.62 49.21 -1.80
CA ASP A 460 33.13 50.10 -0.75
C ASP A 460 32.04 51.00 -1.36
N HIS A 461 30.85 51.00 -0.75
CA HIS A 461 29.61 51.70 -1.17
C HIS A 461 28.69 51.05 -2.23
N MET A 462 28.87 49.78 -2.63
CA MET A 462 28.03 49.14 -3.67
C MET A 462 27.18 47.95 -3.19
N PRO A 463 25.94 47.76 -3.70
CA PRO A 463 25.17 46.54 -3.48
C PRO A 463 25.86 45.34 -4.17
N ALA A 464 25.77 44.16 -3.54
CA ALA A 464 26.40 42.96 -4.09
C ALA A 464 25.65 42.50 -5.36
N GLY A 465 26.36 42.40 -6.48
CA GLY A 465 25.80 41.83 -7.73
C GLY A 465 25.44 40.35 -7.57
N LEU A 466 24.60 39.84 -8.46
CA LEU A 466 24.23 38.42 -8.52
C LEU A 466 25.31 37.65 -9.29
N SER A 467 25.76 36.53 -8.74
CA SER A 467 26.68 35.61 -9.40
C SER A 467 26.01 34.28 -9.72
N HIS A 468 26.27 33.80 -10.93
CA HIS A 468 25.84 32.51 -11.44
C HIS A 468 27.05 31.58 -11.48
N GLY A 469 26.94 30.41 -10.85
CA GLY A 469 28.03 29.46 -10.76
C GLY A 469 27.67 28.06 -11.22
N PHE A 470 28.70 27.32 -11.62
CA PHE A 470 28.66 25.89 -11.87
C PHE A 470 29.68 25.21 -10.97
N ALA A 471 29.30 24.08 -10.40
CA ALA A 471 30.18 23.28 -9.58
C ALA A 471 30.16 21.82 -10.02
N ALA A 472 31.34 21.21 -10.02
CA ALA A 472 31.52 19.78 -10.16
C ALA A 472 32.34 19.27 -8.97
N GLY A 473 32.02 18.09 -8.44
CA GLY A 473 32.76 17.55 -7.31
C GLY A 473 32.57 16.07 -7.07
N GLY A 474 33.48 15.51 -6.28
CA GLY A 474 33.42 14.16 -5.75
C GLY A 474 33.18 14.18 -4.24
N ARG A 475 32.43 13.20 -3.74
CA ARG A 475 32.27 12.89 -2.31
C ARG A 475 32.68 11.45 -2.08
N TYR A 476 33.50 11.22 -1.07
CA TYR A 476 33.93 9.89 -0.65
C TYR A 476 33.49 9.61 0.79
N LEU A 477 32.78 8.50 1.02
CA LEU A 477 32.27 8.12 2.33
C LEU A 477 33.31 7.37 3.18
N LEU A 478 33.52 7.87 4.40
CA LEU A 478 34.46 7.33 5.37
C LEU A 478 33.75 6.37 6.35
N GLY A 479 33.68 5.08 6.01
CA GLY A 479 33.31 3.99 6.92
C GLY A 479 31.83 3.87 7.33
N GLU A 480 31.39 2.65 7.70
CA GLU A 480 29.99 2.33 8.03
C GLU A 480 29.48 2.98 9.32
N ALA A 481 30.35 3.16 10.32
CA ALA A 481 29.94 3.55 11.66
C ALA A 481 29.74 5.07 11.83
N GLN A 482 30.43 5.89 11.04
CA GLN A 482 30.62 7.31 11.38
C GLN A 482 29.79 8.28 10.54
N ARG A 483 29.22 7.84 9.41
CA ARG A 483 28.45 8.72 8.49
C ARG A 483 29.20 10.00 8.11
N LEU A 484 30.52 9.92 8.02
CA LEU A 484 31.41 11.02 7.65
C LEU A 484 31.78 10.90 6.18
N PHE A 485 32.11 12.03 5.56
CA PHE A 485 32.61 12.05 4.19
C PHE A 485 33.65 13.15 4.00
N VAL A 486 34.48 12.98 2.96
CA VAL A 486 35.34 14.04 2.42
C VAL A 486 34.87 14.40 1.02
N THR A 487 35.11 15.65 0.63
CA THR A 487 34.72 16.19 -0.67
C THR A 487 35.88 16.89 -1.34
N ALA A 488 35.87 16.87 -2.67
CA ALA A 488 36.69 17.72 -3.52
C ALA A 488 35.79 18.35 -4.57
N ARG A 489 35.83 19.68 -4.70
CA ARG A 489 34.94 20.44 -5.59
C ARG A 489 35.72 21.49 -6.36
N VAL A 490 35.34 21.67 -7.61
CA VAL A 490 35.73 22.83 -8.42
C VAL A 490 34.50 23.66 -8.75
N GLU A 491 34.66 24.98 -8.70
CA GLU A 491 33.60 25.95 -8.98
C GLU A 491 34.05 26.96 -10.02
N LEU A 492 33.14 27.34 -10.91
CA LEU A 492 33.30 28.44 -11.86
C LEU A 492 32.11 29.38 -11.68
N GLY A 493 32.35 30.66 -11.42
CA GLY A 493 31.32 31.67 -11.22
C GLY A 493 31.51 32.84 -12.16
N VAL A 494 30.41 33.39 -12.66
CA VAL A 494 30.39 34.65 -13.41
C VAL A 494 29.44 35.62 -12.74
N SER A 495 29.82 36.89 -12.66
CA SER A 495 28.91 37.97 -12.26
C SER A 495 29.17 39.21 -13.08
N ARG A 496 28.12 39.98 -13.33
CA ARG A 496 28.19 41.27 -14.00
C ARG A 496 27.70 42.35 -13.06
N HIS A 497 28.39 43.47 -13.08
CA HIS A 497 28.10 44.61 -12.25
C HIS A 497 28.02 45.87 -13.12
N ASP A 498 26.85 46.48 -13.15
CA ASP A 498 26.62 47.72 -13.91
C ASP A 498 26.55 48.91 -12.93
N LEU A 499 27.29 49.98 -13.23
CA LEU A 499 27.47 51.19 -12.42
C LEU A 499 27.36 52.45 -13.28
N GLY A 500 26.14 52.90 -13.59
CA GLY A 500 25.94 54.07 -14.45
C GLY A 500 26.64 53.86 -15.81
N ASP A 501 27.61 54.73 -16.14
CA ASP A 501 28.41 54.65 -17.39
C ASP A 501 29.61 53.68 -17.34
N SER A 502 29.78 52.93 -16.24
CA SER A 502 30.91 52.00 -16.04
C SER A 502 30.42 50.62 -15.60
N GLY A 503 31.05 49.55 -16.06
CA GLY A 503 30.65 48.18 -15.72
C GLY A 503 31.86 47.25 -15.63
N TYR A 504 31.74 46.19 -14.84
CA TYR A 504 32.77 45.17 -14.72
C TYR A 504 32.18 43.76 -14.65
N ASP A 505 32.91 42.81 -15.24
CA ASP A 505 32.61 41.38 -15.20
C ASP A 505 33.60 40.68 -14.29
N LEU A 506 33.11 39.81 -13.41
CA LEU A 506 33.93 38.94 -12.58
C LEU A 506 33.84 37.50 -13.07
N LEU A 507 35.00 36.86 -13.22
CA LEU A 507 35.13 35.42 -13.40
C LEU A 507 35.83 34.84 -12.16
N ARG A 508 35.15 33.94 -11.45
CA ARG A 508 35.66 33.25 -10.27
C ARG A 508 35.96 31.79 -10.61
N PHE A 509 37.09 31.30 -10.13
CA PHE A 509 37.42 29.88 -10.08
C PHE A 509 37.74 29.52 -8.63
N ALA A 510 37.25 28.39 -8.14
CA ALA A 510 37.63 27.89 -6.82
C ALA A 510 37.85 26.38 -6.84
N ALA A 511 38.79 25.93 -6.02
CA ALA A 511 39.04 24.52 -5.73
C ALA A 511 38.97 24.32 -4.22
N LEU A 512 38.01 23.51 -3.78
CA LEU A 512 37.65 23.34 -2.38
C LEU A 512 37.80 21.87 -1.97
N GLY A 513 38.38 21.66 -0.79
CA GLY A 513 38.33 20.39 -0.07
C GLY A 513 37.42 20.54 1.15
N GLY A 514 36.60 19.54 1.40
CA GLY A 514 35.62 19.60 2.49
C GLY A 514 35.53 18.33 3.30
N PHE A 515 34.95 18.46 4.48
CA PHE A 515 34.61 17.37 5.37
C PHE A 515 33.21 17.58 5.92
N GLY A 516 32.44 16.50 6.04
CA GLY A 516 31.06 16.60 6.46
C GLY A 516 30.50 15.33 7.05
N ALA A 517 29.26 15.45 7.52
CA ALA A 517 28.48 14.38 8.08
C ALA A 517 27.12 14.28 7.36
N VAL A 518 26.60 13.06 7.27
CA VAL A 518 25.34 12.78 6.58
C VAL A 518 24.38 12.00 7.47
N VAL A 519 23.08 12.27 7.34
CA VAL A 519 22.02 11.46 7.93
C VAL A 519 20.96 11.13 6.89
N ARG A 520 20.46 9.89 6.93
CA ARG A 520 19.48 9.36 5.98
C ARG A 520 18.23 8.92 6.73
N PRO A 521 17.32 9.84 7.09
CA PRO A 521 16.15 9.52 7.91
C PRO A 521 15.14 8.64 7.17
N LEU A 522 15.10 8.71 5.84
CA LEU A 522 14.21 7.95 4.96
C LEU A 522 14.99 7.47 3.74
N TRP A 523 14.55 6.39 3.09
CA TRP A 523 15.24 5.83 1.91
C TRP A 523 15.39 6.83 0.74
N TRP A 524 14.47 7.79 0.64
CA TRP A 524 14.43 8.80 -0.42
C TRP A 524 15.07 10.13 -0.02
N LEU A 525 15.48 10.28 1.24
CA LEU A 525 15.91 11.55 1.82
C LEU A 525 17.26 11.44 2.50
N GLU A 526 18.17 12.33 2.14
CA GLU A 526 19.47 12.49 2.76
C GLU A 526 19.71 13.96 3.11
N LEU A 527 20.24 14.17 4.31
CA LEU A 527 20.62 15.48 4.83
C LEU A 527 22.11 15.45 5.11
N ALA A 528 22.87 16.38 4.53
CA ALA A 528 24.31 16.50 4.75
C ALA A 528 24.66 17.89 5.26
N ALA A 529 25.65 17.95 6.14
CA ALA A 529 26.31 19.18 6.58
C ALA A 529 27.80 19.07 6.27
N GLU A 530 28.37 20.12 5.69
CA GLU A 530 29.74 20.13 5.17
C GLU A 530 30.41 21.46 5.49
N VAL A 531 31.70 21.40 5.82
CA VAL A 531 32.59 22.55 5.93
C VAL A 531 33.67 22.42 4.87
N ASP A 532 33.89 23.50 4.13
CA ASP A 532 34.78 23.57 2.98
C ASP A 532 35.88 24.59 3.23
N VAL A 533 37.09 24.30 2.75
CA VAL A 533 38.19 25.25 2.64
C VAL A 533 38.97 25.02 1.37
N GLY A 534 39.45 26.09 0.75
CA GLY A 534 40.34 25.97 -0.38
C GLY A 534 40.74 27.29 -0.99
N TRP A 535 41.22 27.19 -2.22
CA TRP A 535 41.77 28.30 -2.97
C TRP A 535 40.74 28.87 -3.93
N GLN A 536 40.80 30.18 -4.17
CA GLN A 536 40.04 30.84 -5.22
C GLN A 536 40.89 31.86 -5.98
N GLY A 537 40.55 32.04 -7.25
CA GLY A 537 40.99 33.14 -8.09
C GLY A 537 39.78 33.90 -8.64
N ILE A 538 39.89 35.22 -8.70
CA ILE A 538 38.87 36.12 -9.22
C ILE A 538 39.56 37.05 -10.22
N VAL A 539 39.05 37.06 -11.45
CA VAL A 539 39.48 37.96 -12.52
C VAL A 539 38.39 38.99 -12.73
N ALA A 540 38.70 40.26 -12.46
CA ALA A 540 37.82 41.38 -12.76
C ALA A 540 38.22 42.02 -14.09
N ARG A 541 37.29 42.12 -15.05
CA ARG A 541 37.49 42.78 -16.36
C ARG A 541 36.65 44.06 -16.44
N GLY A 542 37.29 45.21 -16.73
CA GLY A 542 36.69 46.54 -16.74
C GLY A 542 37.75 47.66 -16.71
N GLN A 543 37.43 48.86 -16.19
CA GLN A 543 38.44 49.90 -15.93
C GLN A 543 39.40 49.45 -14.82
N GLY A 544 40.52 48.85 -15.22
CA GLY A 544 41.52 48.26 -14.34
C GLY A 544 41.29 46.76 -14.13
N THR A 545 41.90 45.93 -14.97
CA THR A 545 41.91 44.48 -14.76
C THR A 545 42.63 44.15 -13.45
N ARG A 546 41.96 43.43 -12.56
CA ARG A 546 42.55 42.97 -11.29
C ARG A 546 42.43 41.46 -11.21
N ASP A 547 43.57 40.80 -11.07
CA ASP A 547 43.64 39.37 -10.77
C ASP A 547 43.87 39.23 -9.27
N LEU A 548 42.86 38.71 -8.60
CA LEU A 548 42.85 38.55 -7.15
C LEU A 548 42.85 37.07 -6.82
N THR A 549 43.75 36.65 -5.96
CA THR A 549 43.79 35.28 -5.44
C THR A 549 43.59 35.31 -3.94
N GLY A 550 43.03 34.23 -3.41
CA GLY A 550 42.93 34.11 -1.96
C GLY A 550 42.27 32.81 -1.53
N MET A 551 41.80 32.82 -0.29
CA MET A 551 41.18 31.64 0.31
C MET A 551 39.66 31.78 0.31
N ARG A 552 39.00 30.63 0.20
CA ARG A 552 37.57 30.50 0.37
C ARG A 552 37.28 29.44 1.41
N PHE A 553 36.43 29.77 2.36
CA PHE A 553 36.04 28.86 3.44
C PHE A 553 34.57 29.06 3.76
N GLY A 554 33.87 28.01 4.17
CA GLY A 554 32.45 28.13 4.44
C GLY A 554 31.80 26.84 4.86
N GLY A 555 30.50 26.91 5.11
CA GLY A 555 29.70 25.74 5.45
C GLY A 555 28.41 25.72 4.63
N GLN A 556 27.91 24.51 4.39
CA GLN A 556 26.67 24.29 3.65
C GLN A 556 25.85 23.14 4.21
N LEU A 557 24.54 23.24 4.01
CA LEU A 557 23.58 22.17 4.21
C LEU A 557 23.07 21.71 2.85
N GLU A 558 23.02 20.39 2.64
CA GLU A 558 22.55 19.78 1.41
C GLU A 558 21.39 18.82 1.72
N LEU A 559 20.30 18.99 0.99
CA LEU A 559 19.15 18.11 0.93
C LEU A 559 19.24 17.30 -0.36
N ILE A 560 19.30 15.97 -0.27
CA ILE A 560 19.34 15.10 -1.45
C ILE A 560 18.07 14.24 -1.47
N VAL A 561 17.31 14.37 -2.56
CA VAL A 561 16.08 13.62 -2.80
C VAL A 561 16.29 12.60 -3.91
N ARG A 562 16.03 11.33 -3.62
CA ARG A 562 16.10 10.23 -4.60
C ARG A 562 14.70 9.98 -5.18
N PRO A 563 14.44 10.31 -6.45
CA PRO A 563 13.08 10.32 -7.00
C PRO A 563 12.51 8.91 -7.23
N SER A 564 13.36 7.87 -7.26
CA SER A 564 12.93 6.52 -7.60
C SER A 564 13.80 5.45 -6.95
N ARG A 565 13.17 4.41 -6.37
CA ARG A 565 13.87 3.19 -5.93
C ARG A 565 14.53 2.42 -7.08
N ARG A 566 14.16 2.68 -8.34
CA ARG A 566 14.78 2.06 -9.53
C ARG A 566 16.09 2.73 -9.93
N LEU A 567 16.34 3.96 -9.47
CA LEU A 567 17.57 4.71 -9.67
C LEU A 567 18.13 5.13 -8.31
N PRO A 568 18.48 4.16 -7.43
CA PRO A 568 18.88 4.45 -6.04
C PRO A 568 20.14 5.33 -5.95
N ASN A 569 20.93 5.35 -7.03
CA ASN A 569 22.19 6.07 -7.11
C ASN A 569 22.02 7.51 -7.58
N LEU A 570 20.87 7.88 -8.17
CA LEU A 570 20.61 9.23 -8.68
C LEU A 570 19.85 10.05 -7.64
N GLY A 571 20.43 11.17 -7.22
CA GLY A 571 19.82 12.14 -6.33
C GLY A 571 19.72 13.52 -6.97
N ILE A 572 18.64 14.24 -6.65
CA ILE A 572 18.52 15.68 -6.91
C ILE A 572 18.93 16.38 -5.62
N SER A 573 19.92 17.27 -5.68
CA SER A 573 20.40 18.02 -4.53
C SER A 573 19.91 19.46 -4.55
N VAL A 574 19.55 19.96 -3.36
CA VAL A 574 19.35 21.38 -3.07
C VAL A 574 20.31 21.73 -1.95
N ARG A 575 21.14 22.75 -2.13
CA ARG A 575 22.14 23.17 -1.13
C ARG A 575 22.02 24.65 -0.81
N GLY A 576 22.23 24.99 0.45
CA GLY A 576 22.33 26.37 0.93
C GLY A 576 23.56 26.51 1.82
N GLY A 577 24.35 27.56 1.61
CA GLY A 577 25.59 27.76 2.34
C GLY A 577 25.97 29.22 2.51
N LEU A 578 26.97 29.46 3.37
CA LEU A 578 27.57 30.76 3.61
C LEU A 578 29.09 30.61 3.52
N TYR A 579 29.72 31.41 2.66
CA TYR A 579 31.15 31.36 2.40
C TYR A 579 31.83 32.68 2.68
N GLY A 580 32.95 32.65 3.40
CA GLY A 580 33.91 33.73 3.50
C GLY A 580 34.92 33.66 2.36
N ASN A 581 35.19 34.82 1.75
CA ASN A 581 36.14 35.00 0.66
C ASN A 581 37.23 35.94 1.17
N LEU A 582 38.38 35.38 1.54
CA LEU A 582 39.57 36.13 1.88
C LEU A 582 40.28 36.48 0.56
N VAL A 583 40.47 37.77 0.31
CA VAL A 583 41.09 38.26 -0.92
C VAL A 583 42.22 39.22 -0.56
N SER A 584 43.38 39.03 -1.16
CA SER A 584 44.53 39.94 -1.02
C SER A 584 44.46 41.00 -2.13
N GLU A 585 44.14 42.24 -1.76
CA GLU A 585 44.19 43.39 -2.67
C GLU A 585 45.55 44.08 -2.55
N LEU A 586 46.24 44.28 -3.68
CA LEU A 586 47.37 45.22 -3.73
C LEU A 586 46.80 46.64 -3.77
N SER A 587 47.19 47.48 -2.80
CA SER A 587 46.88 48.90 -2.87
C SER A 587 47.65 49.55 -4.03
N ASP A 588 47.03 50.51 -4.71
CA ASP A 588 47.75 51.43 -5.60
C ASP A 588 48.85 52.15 -4.79
N PRO A 589 50.03 52.41 -5.38
CA PRO A 589 51.09 53.11 -4.67
C PRO A 589 50.58 54.51 -4.26
N PRO A 590 50.84 54.99 -3.04
CA PRO A 590 50.52 56.37 -2.70
C PRO A 590 51.32 57.31 -3.61
N GLU A 591 50.73 58.44 -3.99
CA GLU A 591 51.31 59.43 -4.93
C GLU A 591 52.72 59.94 -4.54
N GLN A 592 53.18 59.64 -3.31
CA GLN A 592 54.49 60.03 -2.77
C GLN A 592 55.42 58.83 -2.46
N GLY A 593 55.45 57.79 -3.31
CA GLY A 593 56.56 56.83 -3.33
C GLY A 593 56.66 55.87 -2.13
N GLY A 594 55.56 55.55 -1.46
CA GLY A 594 55.51 54.54 -0.39
C GLY A 594 55.40 53.10 -0.91
N GLU A 595 55.81 52.13 -0.09
CA GLU A 595 55.66 50.70 -0.37
C GLU A 595 54.18 50.32 -0.57
N ARG A 596 53.91 49.42 -1.53
CA ARG A 596 52.57 48.85 -1.71
C ARG A 596 52.20 48.04 -0.47
N VAL A 597 51.10 48.40 0.18
CA VAL A 597 50.59 47.66 1.33
C VAL A 597 49.57 46.64 0.83
N THR A 598 49.81 45.36 1.11
CA THR A 598 48.81 44.33 0.83
C THR A 598 47.72 44.42 1.90
N ARG A 599 46.46 44.66 1.50
CA ARG A 599 45.31 44.63 2.41
C ARG A 599 44.52 43.34 2.19
N GLU A 600 44.31 42.59 3.25
CA GLU A 600 43.41 41.44 3.23
C GLU A 600 41.99 41.87 3.57
N LYS A 601 41.02 41.51 2.72
CA LYS A 601 39.59 41.73 2.98
C LYS A 601 38.85 40.40 2.99
N VAL A 602 37.86 40.29 3.87
CA VAL A 602 36.97 39.10 3.97
C VAL A 602 35.56 39.48 3.58
N TYR A 603 35.00 38.79 2.59
CA TYR A 603 33.63 38.99 2.11
C TYR A 603 32.77 37.75 2.34
N ALA A 604 31.64 37.91 3.02
CA ALA A 604 30.66 36.84 3.19
C ALA A 604 29.68 36.80 2.01
N THR A 605 29.51 35.62 1.41
CA THR A 605 28.61 35.36 0.29
C THR A 605 27.65 34.21 0.63
N PRO A 606 26.34 34.46 0.76
CA PRO A 606 25.35 33.39 0.78
C PRO A 606 25.25 32.73 -0.61
N GLU A 607 25.06 31.42 -0.61
CA GLU A 607 24.89 30.63 -1.83
C GLU A 607 23.69 29.70 -1.73
N LEU A 608 22.96 29.58 -2.84
CA LEU A 608 21.92 28.58 -3.04
C LEU A 608 22.23 27.81 -4.31
N GLY A 609 22.12 26.49 -4.29
CA GLY A 609 22.39 25.66 -5.45
C GLY A 609 21.43 24.51 -5.62
N VAL A 610 21.34 24.05 -6.85
CA VAL A 610 20.59 22.86 -7.26
C VAL A 610 21.46 22.02 -8.18
N GLY A 611 21.40 20.70 -8.02
CA GLY A 611 22.26 19.81 -8.79
C GLY A 611 21.78 18.38 -8.84
N LEU A 612 22.56 17.57 -9.54
CA LEU A 612 22.42 16.13 -9.61
C LEU A 612 23.63 15.49 -8.94
N ARG A 613 23.38 14.39 -8.23
CA ARG A 613 24.40 13.56 -7.61
C ARG A 613 24.21 12.12 -8.06
N TYR A 614 25.31 11.46 -8.41
CA TYR A 614 25.33 10.05 -8.78
C TYR A 614 26.33 9.29 -7.92
N ALA A 615 25.85 8.28 -7.20
CA ALA A 615 26.64 7.36 -6.39
C ALA A 615 27.13 6.17 -7.22
N PHE A 616 28.42 5.84 -7.13
CA PHE A 616 29.04 4.70 -7.82
C PHE A 616 29.06 3.45 -6.95
#